data_AF-A0A942GIV5-F1
#
_entry.id   AF-A0A942GIV5-F1
#
_cell.length_a   1.000
_cell.length_b   1.000
_cell.length_c   1.000
_cell.angle_alpha   90.00
_cell.angle_beta   90.00
_cell.angle_gamma   90.00
#
_symmetry.space_group_name_H-M   'P 1'
#
loop_
_entity.id
_entity.type
_entity.pdbx_description
1 polymer ?
#
loop_
_entity_poly.entity_id
_entity_poly.type
_entity_poly.pdbx_seq_one_letter_code
_entity_poly.pdbx_strand_id
1 'polypeptide(L)'
;MATKKDFLKDVIKHIDIKEHNVIKLVDSMESMAFSARDLNRAANIYVKMLEDKECAVILTLAGSLFSAGLKRVVSDMINNNMIDAIVSTGAIMVDQDFFEALGFKHYIGSPFVDDNLMRDLHIDRIYDTFIDEDELRICDDTTAKIFDSLEPRPFSSRELLWHFGKYLEDNGGPKVEDSVIWAAYKNNVPIFVPAFSDCSAGFGIVMHQHNNPEKHVSFDSGKDFYELTQIKLNNKETGIFMIGGGVPKNFTQDIVVAADILQEDAPMHKYAIQVTVADVRDGALSSSTLKEASSWGKVETTYEQMVYSEATLAMPLIAGYAYHKGVWKNRNKRELQKLFLKESISVK
;
A
#
# COMPACT_ATOMS: atom_id res chain seq x y z
N MET A 1 -26.41 -30.24 0.83
CA MET A 1 -25.08 -29.76 1.27
C MET A 1 -25.00 -28.28 0.93
N ALA A 2 -24.30 -27.49 1.75
CA ALA A 2 -24.01 -26.11 1.41
C ALA A 2 -23.12 -26.07 0.16
N THR A 3 -23.24 -25.02 -0.63
CA THR A 3 -22.48 -24.80 -1.86
C THR A 3 -21.67 -23.51 -1.76
N LYS A 4 -20.67 -23.34 -2.62
CA LYS A 4 -19.86 -22.11 -2.65
C LYS A 4 -20.72 -20.84 -2.78
N LYS A 5 -21.77 -20.90 -3.60
CA LYS A 5 -22.75 -19.81 -3.79
C LYS A 5 -23.51 -19.45 -2.52
N ASP A 6 -23.55 -20.32 -1.52
CA ASP A 6 -24.23 -20.04 -0.26
C ASP A 6 -23.46 -19.02 0.60
N PHE A 7 -22.14 -18.93 0.41
CA PHE A 7 -21.22 -18.08 1.16
C PHE A 7 -20.78 -16.85 0.37
N LEU A 8 -20.55 -16.98 -0.94
CA LEU A 8 -20.09 -15.88 -1.80
C LEU A 8 -21.27 -15.06 -2.35
N LYS A 9 -21.99 -14.37 -1.47
CA LYS A 9 -23.23 -13.63 -1.80
C LYS A 9 -23.06 -12.12 -1.68
N ASP A 10 -22.68 -11.68 -0.49
CA ASP A 10 -22.67 -10.27 -0.14
C ASP A 10 -21.28 -9.70 -0.36
N VAL A 11 -21.14 -8.80 -1.32
CA VAL A 11 -19.84 -8.26 -1.75
C VAL A 11 -19.40 -7.16 -0.79
N ILE A 12 -18.11 -7.15 -0.42
CA ILE A 12 -17.48 -6.05 0.32
C ILE A 12 -17.59 -4.76 -0.49
N LYS A 13 -17.96 -3.66 0.16
CA LYS A 13 -18.06 -2.34 -0.49
C LYS A 13 -16.96 -1.43 0.04
N HIS A 14 -16.21 -0.83 -0.87
CA HIS A 14 -15.17 0.14 -0.52
C HIS A 14 -15.79 1.48 -0.12
N ILE A 15 -15.36 2.04 1.01
CA ILE A 15 -15.87 3.31 1.51
C ILE A 15 -15.45 4.47 0.60
N ASP A 16 -16.39 5.38 0.29
CA ASP A 16 -16.11 6.63 -0.41
C ASP A 16 -15.89 7.77 0.58
N ILE A 17 -14.64 8.21 0.74
CA ILE A 17 -14.30 9.32 1.64
C ILE A 17 -14.89 10.66 1.17
N LYS A 18 -15.32 10.78 -0.09
CA LYS A 18 -15.90 12.01 -0.66
C LYS A 18 -17.36 12.19 -0.27
N GLU A 19 -18.09 11.11 -0.01
CA GLU A 19 -19.51 11.15 0.38
C GLU A 19 -19.69 11.66 1.82
N HIS A 20 -18.71 11.44 2.69
CA HIS A 20 -18.80 11.74 4.11
C HIS A 20 -17.85 12.88 4.50
N ASN A 21 -18.37 14.10 4.65
CA ASN A 21 -17.57 15.21 5.19
C ASN A 21 -17.34 15.05 6.69
N VAL A 22 -16.16 14.57 7.06
CA VAL A 22 -15.77 14.24 8.43
C VAL A 22 -15.10 15.40 9.19
N ILE A 23 -14.98 16.60 8.60
CA ILE A 23 -14.23 17.73 9.21
C ILE A 23 -14.71 18.02 10.63
N LYS A 24 -16.02 18.28 10.80
CA LYS A 24 -16.57 18.64 12.12
C LYS A 24 -16.43 17.52 13.15
N LEU A 25 -16.50 16.26 12.70
CA LEU A 25 -16.33 15.10 13.55
C LEU A 25 -14.89 15.02 14.07
N VAL A 26 -13.91 15.11 13.16
CA VAL A 26 -12.48 15.05 13.51
C VAL A 26 -12.05 16.29 14.30
N ASP A 27 -12.54 17.50 13.97
CA ASP A 27 -12.28 18.72 14.74
C ASP A 27 -12.76 18.55 16.20
N SER A 28 -13.95 17.96 16.41
CA SER A 28 -14.49 17.74 17.76
C SER A 28 -13.65 16.77 18.61
N MET A 29 -12.89 15.86 17.97
CA MET A 29 -12.03 14.91 18.67
C MET A 29 -10.84 15.56 19.39
N GLU A 30 -10.47 16.80 19.02
CA GLU A 30 -9.43 17.58 19.71
C GLU A 30 -9.73 17.73 21.21
N SER A 31 -11.00 17.95 21.55
CA SER A 31 -11.45 18.17 22.94
C SER A 31 -11.82 16.89 23.69
N MET A 32 -11.60 15.71 23.09
CA MET A 32 -11.93 14.40 23.70
C MET A 32 -10.72 13.83 24.49
N ALA A 33 -10.59 12.50 24.62
CA ALA A 33 -9.50 11.82 25.32
C ALA A 33 -9.01 10.58 24.56
N PHE A 34 -7.82 10.08 24.94
CA PHE A 34 -7.19 8.88 24.37
C PHE A 34 -7.00 8.98 22.85
N SER A 35 -7.19 7.86 22.13
CA SER A 35 -6.94 7.76 20.69
C SER A 35 -7.73 8.75 19.83
N ALA A 36 -8.81 9.37 20.34
CA ALA A 36 -9.51 10.43 19.64
C ALA A 36 -8.60 11.67 19.42
N ARG A 37 -7.84 12.08 20.45
CA ARG A 37 -6.88 13.18 20.33
C ARG A 37 -5.71 12.81 19.42
N ASP A 38 -5.24 11.57 19.50
CA ASP A 38 -4.20 11.07 18.63
C ASP A 38 -4.66 11.10 17.15
N LEU A 39 -5.90 10.68 16.86
CA LEU A 39 -6.47 10.72 15.51
C LEU A 39 -6.59 12.16 15.00
N ASN A 40 -7.11 13.09 15.80
CA ASN A 40 -7.17 14.51 15.42
C ASN A 40 -5.77 15.07 15.10
N ARG A 41 -4.79 14.79 15.96
CA ARG A 41 -3.40 15.24 15.75
C ARG A 41 -2.80 14.64 14.49
N ALA A 42 -3.00 13.34 14.25
CA ALA A 42 -2.58 12.68 13.02
C ALA A 42 -3.21 13.32 11.77
N ALA A 43 -4.53 13.60 11.80
CA ALA A 43 -5.22 14.25 10.70
C ALA A 43 -4.67 15.66 10.40
N ASN A 44 -4.34 16.44 11.44
CA ASN A 44 -3.73 17.75 11.30
C ASN A 44 -2.27 17.68 10.80
N ILE A 45 -1.47 16.69 11.25
CA ILE A 45 -0.13 16.45 10.72
C ILE A 45 -0.20 16.06 9.24
N TYR A 46 -1.17 15.23 8.84
CA TYR A 46 -1.31 14.83 7.45
C TYR A 46 -1.67 16.03 6.56
N VAL A 47 -2.54 16.93 7.01
CA VAL A 47 -2.81 18.20 6.32
C VAL A 47 -1.53 19.01 6.14
N LYS A 48 -0.70 19.16 7.19
CA LYS A 48 0.60 19.87 7.07
C LYS A 48 1.53 19.21 6.06
N MET A 49 1.57 17.88 6.04
CA MET A 49 2.36 17.10 5.09
C MET A 49 1.96 17.40 3.63
N LEU A 50 0.66 17.60 3.37
CA LEU A 50 0.14 17.95 2.06
C LEU A 50 0.35 19.43 1.68
N GLU A 51 0.33 20.33 2.66
CA GLU A 51 0.60 21.76 2.46
C GLU A 51 2.09 22.05 2.17
N ASP A 52 2.99 21.18 2.65
CA ASP A 52 4.43 21.30 2.45
C ASP A 52 4.82 20.92 1.00
N LYS A 53 5.10 21.95 0.19
CA LYS A 53 5.45 21.81 -1.23
C LYS A 53 6.77 21.10 -1.48
N GLU A 54 7.65 21.01 -0.48
CA GLU A 54 8.94 20.32 -0.59
C GLU A 54 8.83 18.87 -0.10
N CYS A 55 7.70 18.48 0.52
CA CYS A 55 7.46 17.15 1.07
C CYS A 55 6.91 16.16 0.04
N ALA A 56 7.55 15.01 -0.11
CA ALA A 56 6.99 13.82 -0.75
C ALA A 56 6.35 12.90 0.29
N VAL A 57 5.13 12.43 0.02
CA VAL A 57 4.34 11.60 0.91
C VAL A 57 4.45 10.15 0.49
N ILE A 58 4.96 9.32 1.40
CA ILE A 58 5.03 7.87 1.24
C ILE A 58 3.95 7.23 2.11
N LEU A 59 3.03 6.51 1.47
CA LEU A 59 2.00 5.73 2.15
C LEU A 59 2.51 4.32 2.37
N THR A 60 2.44 3.81 3.60
CA THR A 60 2.74 2.39 3.88
C THR A 60 1.47 1.62 4.19
N LEU A 61 1.30 0.44 3.60
CA LEU A 61 0.09 -0.37 3.72
C LEU A 61 0.43 -1.79 4.17
N ALA A 62 -0.09 -2.19 5.33
CA ALA A 62 0.00 -3.55 5.83
C ALA A 62 -1.33 -3.97 6.48
N GLY A 63 -1.60 -5.28 6.49
CA GLY A 63 -2.86 -5.87 6.95
C GLY A 63 -3.78 -6.28 5.81
N SER A 64 -5.06 -6.47 6.08
CA SER A 64 -6.08 -6.87 5.11
C SER A 64 -6.99 -5.69 4.75
N LEU A 65 -6.40 -4.63 4.19
CA LEU A 65 -7.05 -3.33 4.09
C LEU A 65 -8.11 -3.27 2.99
N PHE A 66 -7.81 -3.84 1.82
CA PHE A 66 -8.68 -3.70 0.65
C PHE A 66 -9.83 -4.70 0.73
N SER A 67 -9.57 -5.93 1.16
CA SER A 67 -10.63 -6.89 1.50
C SER A 67 -11.54 -6.40 2.65
N ALA A 68 -11.07 -5.44 3.47
CA ALA A 68 -11.88 -4.76 4.49
C ALA A 68 -12.57 -3.46 4.02
N GLY A 69 -12.52 -3.13 2.71
CA GLY A 69 -13.25 -1.99 2.16
C GLY A 69 -12.49 -0.66 2.11
N LEU A 70 -11.16 -0.65 2.24
CA LEU A 70 -10.35 0.59 2.22
C LEU A 70 -9.67 0.89 0.88
N LYS A 71 -9.85 0.06 -0.16
CA LYS A 71 -9.18 0.20 -1.46
C LYS A 71 -9.45 1.55 -2.10
N ARG A 72 -10.72 1.96 -2.12
CA ARG A 72 -11.14 3.25 -2.69
C ARG A 72 -10.51 4.44 -2.00
N VAL A 73 -10.27 4.39 -0.68
CA VAL A 73 -9.56 5.45 0.06
C VAL A 73 -8.17 5.69 -0.55
N VAL A 74 -7.42 4.62 -0.82
CA VAL A 74 -6.08 4.71 -1.42
C VAL A 74 -6.14 5.20 -2.86
N SER A 75 -7.06 4.67 -3.67
CA SER A 75 -7.25 5.12 -5.05
C SER A 75 -7.59 6.63 -5.12
N ASP A 76 -8.40 7.12 -4.18
CA ASP A 76 -8.75 8.54 -4.07
C ASP A 76 -7.56 9.38 -3.61
N MET A 77 -6.75 8.88 -2.68
CA MET A 77 -5.52 9.57 -2.29
C MET A 77 -4.56 9.73 -3.48
N ILE A 78 -4.42 8.72 -4.35
CA ILE A 78 -3.61 8.83 -5.57
C ILE A 78 -4.22 9.86 -6.54
N ASN A 79 -5.50 9.68 -6.87
CA ASN A 79 -6.17 10.50 -7.88
C ASN A 79 -6.28 11.97 -7.49
N ASN A 80 -6.23 12.29 -6.19
CA ASN A 80 -6.24 13.64 -5.65
C ASN A 80 -4.85 14.13 -5.20
N ASN A 81 -3.76 13.49 -5.64
CA ASN A 81 -2.38 13.93 -5.36
C ASN A 81 -2.03 14.04 -3.87
N MET A 82 -2.63 13.17 -3.05
CA MET A 82 -2.44 13.15 -1.60
C MET A 82 -1.30 12.20 -1.18
N ILE A 83 -0.77 11.40 -2.09
CA ILE A 83 0.38 10.52 -1.88
C ILE A 83 1.26 10.50 -3.13
N ASP A 84 2.55 10.27 -2.97
CA ASP A 84 3.53 10.32 -4.05
C ASP A 84 4.27 9.00 -4.29
N ALA A 85 4.29 8.11 -3.30
CA ALA A 85 4.79 6.73 -3.40
C ALA A 85 4.03 5.82 -2.42
N ILE A 86 4.00 4.51 -2.72
CA ILE A 86 3.39 3.49 -1.86
C ILE A 86 4.42 2.42 -1.54
N VAL A 87 4.47 1.97 -0.28
CA VAL A 87 5.15 0.73 0.12
C VAL A 87 4.12 -0.19 0.75
N SER A 88 3.96 -1.41 0.26
CA SER A 88 2.87 -2.30 0.64
C SER A 88 3.33 -3.75 0.83
N THR A 89 2.46 -4.58 1.41
CA THR A 89 2.55 -6.04 1.25
C THR A 89 2.04 -6.48 -0.12
N GLY A 90 2.46 -7.66 -0.57
CA GLY A 90 2.01 -8.28 -1.81
C GLY A 90 0.52 -8.62 -1.77
N ALA A 91 0.04 -9.15 -0.64
CA ALA A 91 -1.36 -9.50 -0.47
C ALA A 91 -2.33 -8.33 -0.73
N ILE A 92 -1.99 -7.11 -0.31
CA ILE A 92 -2.82 -5.93 -0.58
C ILE A 92 -2.79 -5.57 -2.07
N MET A 93 -1.63 -5.61 -2.71
CA MET A 93 -1.47 -5.15 -4.11
C MET A 93 -1.92 -6.20 -5.12
N VAL A 94 -1.64 -7.47 -4.89
CA VAL A 94 -1.92 -8.53 -5.87
C VAL A 94 -3.22 -9.24 -5.52
N ASP A 95 -3.29 -9.86 -4.35
CA ASP A 95 -4.39 -10.74 -3.94
C ASP A 95 -5.69 -9.94 -3.69
N GLN A 96 -5.58 -8.63 -3.42
CA GLN A 96 -6.72 -7.77 -3.19
C GLN A 96 -6.96 -6.75 -4.31
N ASP A 97 -5.97 -5.91 -4.67
CA ASP A 97 -6.18 -4.91 -5.71
C ASP A 97 -6.18 -5.50 -7.12
N PHE A 98 -5.11 -6.18 -7.53
CA PHE A 98 -5.01 -6.75 -8.88
C PHE A 98 -6.10 -7.79 -9.12
N PHE A 99 -6.37 -8.65 -8.13
CA PHE A 99 -7.47 -9.60 -8.13
C PHE A 99 -8.83 -8.94 -8.43
N GLU A 100 -9.20 -7.89 -7.70
CA GLU A 100 -10.44 -7.16 -7.99
C GLU A 100 -10.38 -6.41 -9.33
N ALA A 101 -9.20 -5.92 -9.73
CA ALA A 101 -9.00 -5.28 -11.03
C ALA A 101 -9.24 -6.24 -12.22
N LEU A 102 -9.05 -7.55 -12.02
CA LEU A 102 -9.41 -8.59 -13.00
C LEU A 102 -10.93 -8.89 -13.03
N GLY A 103 -11.69 -8.40 -12.05
CA GLY A 103 -13.15 -8.51 -11.99
C GLY A 103 -13.68 -9.42 -10.90
N PHE A 104 -12.80 -9.97 -10.07
CA PHE A 104 -13.15 -10.82 -8.94
C PHE A 104 -13.50 -9.99 -7.70
N LYS A 105 -13.94 -10.64 -6.61
CA LYS A 105 -14.56 -9.95 -5.48
C LYS A 105 -14.21 -10.58 -4.13
N HIS A 106 -14.17 -9.74 -3.11
CA HIS A 106 -14.25 -10.16 -1.71
C HIS A 106 -15.69 -10.12 -1.22
N TYR A 107 -16.01 -11.04 -0.32
CA TYR A 107 -17.36 -11.22 0.20
C TYR A 107 -17.38 -11.09 1.72
N ILE A 108 -18.45 -10.51 2.25
CA ILE A 108 -18.75 -10.50 3.68
C ILE A 108 -18.94 -11.95 4.12
N GLY A 109 -18.18 -12.33 5.14
CA GLY A 109 -18.18 -13.66 5.71
C GLY A 109 -18.42 -13.65 7.21
N SER A 110 -17.84 -14.64 7.89
CA SER A 110 -17.95 -14.78 9.35
C SER A 110 -16.73 -15.54 9.88
N PRO A 111 -16.21 -15.18 11.06
CA PRO A 111 -15.10 -15.90 11.66
C PRO A 111 -15.54 -17.21 12.32
N PHE A 112 -16.85 -17.52 12.33
CA PHE A 112 -17.44 -18.67 13.03
C PHE A 112 -17.87 -19.81 12.08
N VAL A 113 -17.41 -19.81 10.82
CA VAL A 113 -17.64 -20.90 9.87
C VAL A 113 -16.64 -22.04 10.07
N ASP A 114 -17.01 -23.26 9.64
CA ASP A 114 -16.08 -24.39 9.63
C ASP A 114 -15.07 -24.25 8.49
N ASP A 115 -13.80 -24.06 8.83
CA ASP A 115 -12.73 -23.87 7.86
C ASP A 115 -12.49 -25.12 6.98
N ASN A 116 -12.84 -26.34 7.44
CA ASN A 116 -12.76 -27.53 6.58
C ASN A 116 -13.81 -27.47 5.47
N LEU A 117 -15.03 -27.04 5.80
CA LEU A 117 -16.06 -26.82 4.80
C LEU A 117 -15.66 -25.70 3.83
N MET A 118 -15.04 -24.62 4.32
CA MET A 118 -14.55 -23.54 3.45
C MET A 118 -13.49 -24.07 2.47
N ARG A 119 -12.53 -24.85 2.98
CA ARG A 119 -11.49 -25.49 2.16
C ARG A 119 -12.07 -26.45 1.13
N ASP A 120 -13.00 -27.32 1.51
CA ASP A 120 -13.67 -28.27 0.60
C ASP A 120 -14.46 -27.54 -0.50
N LEU A 121 -14.96 -26.34 -0.18
CA LEU A 121 -15.67 -25.48 -1.12
C LEU A 121 -14.74 -24.53 -1.89
N HIS A 122 -13.41 -24.58 -1.69
CA HIS A 122 -12.45 -23.65 -2.30
C HIS A 122 -12.78 -22.18 -2.00
N ILE A 123 -13.00 -21.90 -0.71
CA ILE A 123 -13.18 -20.56 -0.16
C ILE A 123 -12.08 -20.35 0.88
N ASP A 124 -11.29 -19.30 0.72
CA ASP A 124 -10.35 -18.88 1.74
C ASP A 124 -10.95 -17.76 2.60
N ARG A 125 -10.57 -17.75 3.87
CA ARG A 125 -11.11 -16.83 4.87
C ARG A 125 -10.03 -15.87 5.35
N ILE A 126 -10.31 -14.58 5.20
CA ILE A 126 -9.55 -13.47 5.76
C ILE A 126 -10.37 -12.92 6.93
N TYR A 127 -10.19 -13.49 8.12
CA TYR A 127 -10.99 -13.19 9.31
C TYR A 127 -12.50 -13.41 9.09
N ASP A 128 -13.27 -12.34 8.88
CA ASP A 128 -14.72 -12.34 8.61
C ASP A 128 -15.05 -11.96 7.16
N THR A 129 -14.06 -12.09 6.27
CA THR A 129 -14.17 -11.87 4.82
C THR A 129 -13.79 -13.14 4.07
N PHE A 130 -14.45 -13.40 2.94
CA PHE A 130 -14.20 -14.56 2.08
C PHE A 130 -13.65 -14.14 0.71
N ILE A 131 -12.82 -15.00 0.14
CA ILE A 131 -12.29 -14.91 -1.22
C ILE A 131 -12.43 -16.28 -1.90
N ASP A 132 -12.66 -16.29 -3.22
CA ASP A 132 -12.75 -17.51 -4.02
C ASP A 132 -11.34 -17.95 -4.46
N GLU A 133 -10.88 -19.10 -3.97
CA GLU A 133 -9.57 -19.69 -4.30
C GLU A 133 -9.45 -20.05 -5.80
N ASP A 134 -10.55 -20.45 -6.46
CA ASP A 134 -10.50 -20.76 -7.89
C ASP A 134 -10.32 -19.47 -8.72
N GLU A 135 -10.87 -18.35 -8.27
CA GLU A 135 -10.62 -17.04 -8.87
C GLU A 135 -9.19 -16.55 -8.57
N LEU A 136 -8.67 -16.84 -7.37
CA LEU A 136 -7.32 -16.44 -6.97
C LEU A 136 -6.26 -17.14 -7.84
N ARG A 137 -6.49 -18.40 -8.20
CA ARG A 137 -5.65 -19.10 -9.19
C ARG A 137 -5.62 -18.44 -10.56
N ILE A 138 -6.74 -17.84 -11.00
CA ILE A 138 -6.75 -17.07 -12.25
C ILE A 138 -5.87 -15.82 -12.12
N CYS A 139 -5.85 -15.20 -10.93
CA CYS A 139 -4.92 -14.11 -10.63
C CYS A 139 -3.46 -14.60 -10.69
N ASP A 140 -3.13 -15.74 -10.06
CA ASP A 140 -1.80 -16.35 -10.11
C ASP A 140 -1.34 -16.61 -11.55
N ASP A 141 -2.19 -17.27 -12.36
CA ASP A 141 -1.94 -17.56 -13.78
C ASP A 141 -1.72 -16.27 -14.58
N THR A 142 -2.48 -15.21 -14.26
CA THR A 142 -2.34 -13.91 -14.91
C THR A 142 -1.01 -13.26 -14.56
N THR A 143 -0.54 -13.37 -13.31
CA THR A 143 0.80 -12.86 -12.93
C THR A 143 1.91 -13.64 -13.64
N ALA A 144 1.82 -14.97 -13.74
CA ALA A 144 2.76 -15.79 -14.52
C ALA A 144 2.80 -15.37 -15.99
N LYS A 145 1.63 -15.17 -16.62
CA LYS A 145 1.53 -14.68 -18.00
C LYS A 145 2.20 -13.32 -18.19
N ILE A 146 2.10 -12.42 -17.21
CA ILE A 146 2.83 -11.14 -17.26
C ILE A 146 4.33 -11.41 -17.21
N PHE A 147 4.82 -12.23 -16.29
CA PHE A 147 6.24 -12.58 -16.19
C PHE A 147 6.79 -13.26 -17.46
N ASP A 148 6.04 -14.17 -18.07
CA ASP A 148 6.37 -14.81 -19.34
C ASP A 148 6.53 -13.82 -20.51
N SER A 149 5.91 -12.64 -20.41
CA SER A 149 6.01 -11.60 -21.44
C SER A 149 7.21 -10.66 -21.28
N LEU A 150 7.94 -10.76 -20.16
CA LEU A 150 9.08 -9.91 -19.84
C LEU A 150 10.40 -10.53 -20.27
N GLU A 151 11.42 -9.69 -20.43
CA GLU A 151 12.79 -10.15 -20.69
C GLU A 151 13.37 -10.85 -19.44
N PRO A 152 14.14 -11.95 -19.59
CA PRO A 152 14.61 -12.75 -18.45
C PRO A 152 15.76 -12.05 -17.71
N ARG A 153 15.41 -11.19 -16.76
CA ARG A 153 16.34 -10.48 -15.88
C ARG A 153 15.74 -10.26 -14.48
N PRO A 154 16.53 -9.77 -13.52
CA PRO A 154 15.98 -9.27 -12.26
C PRO A 154 15.14 -8.01 -12.44
N PHE A 155 14.01 -7.93 -11.75
CA PHE A 155 13.12 -6.77 -11.68
C PHE A 155 12.86 -6.37 -10.23
N SER A 156 12.76 -5.08 -9.96
CA SER A 156 12.18 -4.61 -8.70
C SER A 156 10.66 -4.82 -8.69
N SER A 157 10.06 -4.93 -7.51
CA SER A 157 8.59 -5.00 -7.39
C SER A 157 7.90 -3.77 -8.02
N ARG A 158 8.55 -2.60 -7.99
CA ARG A 158 8.08 -1.38 -8.66
C ARG A 158 7.95 -1.54 -10.17
N GLU A 159 8.94 -2.15 -10.82
CA GLU A 159 8.86 -2.42 -12.26
C GLU A 159 7.72 -3.41 -12.55
N LEU A 160 7.62 -4.48 -11.77
CA LEU A 160 6.60 -5.51 -11.98
C LEU A 160 5.18 -4.96 -11.79
N LEU A 161 4.94 -4.19 -10.72
CA LEU A 161 3.64 -3.55 -10.49
C LEU A 161 3.31 -2.48 -11.54
N TRP A 162 4.31 -1.81 -12.11
CA TRP A 162 4.10 -0.96 -13.28
C TRP A 162 3.65 -1.79 -14.51
N HIS A 163 4.25 -2.96 -14.73
CA HIS A 163 3.81 -3.90 -15.77
C HIS A 163 2.41 -4.45 -15.52
N PHE A 164 1.99 -4.62 -14.27
CA PHE A 164 0.62 -5.03 -13.93
C PHE A 164 -0.37 -3.90 -14.29
N GLY A 165 -0.04 -2.66 -13.96
CA GLY A 165 -0.83 -1.49 -14.37
C GLY A 165 -0.91 -1.33 -15.88
N LYS A 166 0.21 -1.55 -16.58
CA LYS A 166 0.24 -1.59 -18.05
C LYS A 166 -0.61 -2.72 -18.62
N TYR A 167 -0.56 -3.91 -18.04
CA TYR A 167 -1.37 -5.05 -18.44
C TYR A 167 -2.87 -4.71 -18.34
N LEU A 168 -3.31 -4.09 -17.24
CA LEU A 168 -4.69 -3.63 -17.09
C LEU A 168 -5.05 -2.60 -18.18
N GLU A 169 -4.21 -1.60 -18.43
CA GLU A 169 -4.43 -0.59 -19.48
C GLU A 169 -4.57 -1.23 -20.87
N ASP A 170 -3.65 -2.12 -21.24
CA ASP A 170 -3.62 -2.76 -22.56
C ASP A 170 -4.79 -3.75 -22.76
N ASN A 171 -5.42 -4.22 -21.69
CA ASN A 171 -6.55 -5.17 -21.72
C ASN A 171 -7.92 -4.50 -21.46
N GLY A 172 -8.03 -3.21 -21.75
CA GLY A 172 -9.30 -2.48 -21.71
C GLY A 172 -9.63 -1.88 -20.34
N GLY A 173 -8.64 -1.70 -19.48
CA GLY A 173 -8.78 -1.12 -18.14
C GLY A 173 -9.20 -2.14 -17.08
N PRO A 174 -9.07 -1.76 -15.78
CA PRO A 174 -9.54 -2.59 -14.68
C PRO A 174 -11.07 -2.78 -14.75
N LYS A 175 -11.56 -3.91 -14.24
CA LYS A 175 -13.00 -4.21 -14.13
C LYS A 175 -13.68 -3.51 -12.95
N VAL A 176 -12.93 -2.70 -12.21
CA VAL A 176 -13.37 -1.87 -11.08
C VAL A 176 -12.77 -0.48 -11.23
N GLU A 177 -13.49 0.55 -10.76
CA GLU A 177 -13.08 1.95 -10.91
C GLU A 177 -11.95 2.38 -9.97
N ASP A 178 -11.74 1.63 -8.90
CA ASP A 178 -10.93 1.97 -7.74
C ASP A 178 -9.66 1.11 -7.62
N SER A 179 -9.14 0.57 -8.74
CA SER A 179 -7.84 -0.14 -8.74
C SER A 179 -6.70 0.82 -8.41
N VAL A 180 -5.96 0.50 -7.36
CA VAL A 180 -4.80 1.21 -6.85
C VAL A 180 -3.61 1.07 -7.80
N ILE A 181 -3.30 -0.14 -8.28
CA ILE A 181 -2.22 -0.39 -9.24
C ILE A 181 -2.46 0.41 -10.52
N TRP A 182 -3.68 0.39 -11.04
CA TRP A 182 -4.00 1.13 -12.26
C TRP A 182 -3.98 2.65 -12.03
N ALA A 183 -4.55 3.15 -10.93
CA ALA A 183 -4.48 4.56 -10.57
C ALA A 183 -3.02 5.04 -10.41
N ALA A 184 -2.16 4.23 -9.79
CA ALA A 184 -0.74 4.50 -9.62
C ALA A 184 0.01 4.53 -10.97
N TYR A 185 -0.29 3.58 -11.86
CA TYR A 185 0.22 3.55 -13.24
C TYR A 185 -0.15 4.83 -14.01
N LYS A 186 -1.41 5.27 -13.96
CA LYS A 186 -1.87 6.48 -14.67
C LYS A 186 -1.31 7.77 -14.08
N ASN A 187 -1.04 7.81 -12.77
CA ASN A 187 -0.56 9.00 -12.07
C ASN A 187 0.96 9.00 -11.81
N ASN A 188 1.70 8.02 -12.33
CA ASN A 188 3.14 7.88 -12.14
C ASN A 188 3.55 7.83 -10.65
N VAL A 189 2.78 7.10 -9.84
CA VAL A 189 3.08 6.83 -8.42
C VAL A 189 3.76 5.45 -8.33
N PRO A 190 5.02 5.35 -7.88
CA PRO A 190 5.70 4.07 -7.70
C PRO A 190 5.10 3.30 -6.52
N ILE A 191 4.97 1.99 -6.68
CA ILE A 191 4.56 1.06 -5.63
C ILE A 191 5.71 0.09 -5.37
N PHE A 192 6.12 -0.07 -4.11
CA PHE A 192 7.14 -1.02 -3.70
C PHE A 192 6.52 -2.09 -2.80
N VAL A 193 6.89 -3.35 -3.02
CA VAL A 193 6.51 -4.51 -2.21
C VAL A 193 7.78 -5.31 -1.92
N PRO A 194 8.47 -5.05 -0.81
CA PRO A 194 9.79 -5.63 -0.56
C PRO A 194 9.80 -7.16 -0.45
N ALA A 195 8.69 -7.75 -0.02
CA ALA A 195 8.47 -9.18 0.07
C ALA A 195 7.49 -9.64 -1.02
N PHE A 196 7.81 -9.37 -2.30
CA PHE A 196 6.87 -9.59 -3.41
C PHE A 196 6.49 -11.05 -3.65
N SER A 197 7.35 -11.99 -3.27
CA SER A 197 7.07 -13.43 -3.35
C SER A 197 5.99 -13.91 -2.38
N ASP A 198 5.63 -13.11 -1.38
CA ASP A 198 4.68 -13.48 -0.32
C ASP A 198 3.24 -13.01 -0.66
N CYS A 199 2.73 -13.47 -1.81
CA CYS A 199 1.39 -13.20 -2.36
C CYS A 199 1.14 -14.02 -3.64
N SER A 200 0.01 -13.83 -4.33
CA SER A 200 -0.33 -14.41 -5.64
C SER A 200 0.78 -14.28 -6.70
N ALA A 201 1.51 -13.17 -6.73
CA ALA A 201 2.67 -13.01 -7.61
C ALA A 201 3.80 -14.00 -7.29
N GLY A 202 3.89 -14.47 -6.05
CA GLY A 202 4.73 -15.57 -5.59
C GLY A 202 4.41 -16.91 -6.25
N PHE A 203 3.12 -17.24 -6.37
CA PHE A 203 2.68 -18.44 -7.07
C PHE A 203 2.94 -18.31 -8.58
N GLY A 204 2.67 -17.13 -9.14
CA GLY A 204 2.99 -16.81 -10.53
C GLY A 204 4.47 -16.99 -10.87
N ILE A 205 5.38 -16.52 -10.00
CA ILE A 205 6.83 -16.64 -10.24
C ILE A 205 7.30 -18.09 -10.14
N VAL A 206 6.73 -18.89 -9.24
CA VAL A 206 7.04 -20.33 -9.14
C VAL A 206 6.67 -21.04 -10.44
N MET A 207 5.48 -20.77 -10.99
CA MET A 207 5.05 -21.34 -12.27
C MET A 207 5.96 -20.89 -13.43
N HIS A 208 6.25 -19.59 -13.49
CA HIS A 208 7.12 -19.01 -14.52
C HIS A 208 8.53 -19.64 -14.50
N GLN A 209 9.16 -19.74 -13.33
CA GLN A 209 10.52 -20.28 -13.21
C GLN A 209 10.56 -21.79 -13.46
N HIS A 210 9.52 -22.54 -13.03
CA HIS A 210 9.42 -23.97 -13.32
C HIS A 210 9.34 -24.24 -14.83
N ASN A 211 8.55 -23.44 -15.55
CA ASN A 211 8.39 -23.57 -16.99
C ASN A 211 9.58 -23.03 -17.78
N ASN A 212 10.35 -22.10 -17.21
CA ASN A 212 11.48 -21.43 -17.86
C ASN A 212 12.78 -21.49 -17.02
N PRO A 213 13.34 -22.69 -16.75
CA PRO A 213 14.43 -22.87 -15.78
C PRO A 213 15.71 -22.08 -16.10
N GLU A 214 15.99 -21.82 -17.38
CA GLU A 214 17.20 -21.12 -17.83
C GLU A 214 16.95 -19.69 -18.33
N LYS A 215 15.67 -19.27 -18.45
CA LYS A 215 15.26 -17.99 -19.07
C LYS A 215 14.05 -17.41 -18.36
N HIS A 216 14.24 -17.02 -17.11
CA HIS A 216 13.17 -16.49 -16.27
C HIS A 216 13.50 -15.11 -15.73
N VAL A 217 12.45 -14.41 -15.27
CA VAL A 217 12.59 -13.23 -14.42
C VAL A 217 12.89 -13.64 -12.97
N SER A 218 13.49 -12.72 -12.22
CA SER A 218 13.68 -12.85 -10.77
C SER A 218 13.32 -11.55 -10.06
N PHE A 219 13.06 -11.64 -8.76
CA PHE A 219 12.73 -10.48 -7.94
C PHE A 219 14.00 -9.91 -7.30
N ASP A 220 14.23 -8.61 -7.48
CA ASP A 220 15.36 -7.87 -6.92
C ASP A 220 14.87 -6.89 -5.84
N SER A 221 14.81 -7.38 -4.60
CA SER A 221 14.43 -6.57 -3.44
C SER A 221 15.51 -5.54 -3.05
N GLY A 222 16.77 -5.76 -3.47
CA GLY A 222 17.83 -4.77 -3.30
C GLY A 222 17.58 -3.54 -4.18
N LYS A 223 17.16 -3.77 -5.43
CA LYS A 223 16.74 -2.70 -6.34
C LYS A 223 15.52 -1.95 -5.83
N ASP A 224 14.53 -2.62 -5.23
CA ASP A 224 13.41 -1.94 -4.55
C ASP A 224 13.92 -0.96 -3.48
N PHE A 225 14.86 -1.40 -2.64
CA PHE A 225 15.38 -0.59 -1.54
C PHE A 225 16.18 0.60 -2.06
N TYR A 226 17.00 0.38 -3.09
CA TYR A 226 17.76 1.43 -3.75
C TYR A 226 16.85 2.47 -4.42
N GLU A 227 15.85 2.04 -5.19
CA GLU A 227 14.91 2.94 -5.87
C GLU A 227 14.06 3.75 -4.88
N LEU A 228 13.59 3.15 -3.79
CA LEU A 228 12.91 3.90 -2.73
C LEU A 228 13.86 4.89 -2.03
N THR A 229 15.13 4.53 -1.86
CA THR A 229 16.16 5.46 -1.35
C THR A 229 16.40 6.62 -2.31
N GLN A 230 16.37 6.39 -3.63
CA GLN A 230 16.44 7.47 -4.62
C GLN A 230 15.26 8.45 -4.49
N ILE A 231 14.06 7.98 -4.12
CA ILE A 231 12.94 8.89 -3.80
C ILE A 231 13.31 9.81 -2.63
N LYS A 232 13.92 9.28 -1.56
CA LYS A 232 14.38 10.11 -0.45
C LYS A 232 15.42 11.14 -0.90
N LEU A 233 16.45 10.72 -1.64
CA LEU A 233 17.54 11.59 -2.08
C LEU A 233 17.07 12.70 -3.05
N ASN A 234 16.03 12.44 -3.85
CA ASN A 234 15.49 13.41 -4.82
C ASN A 234 14.41 14.33 -4.24
N ASN A 235 14.11 14.25 -2.95
CA ASN A 235 13.12 15.12 -2.30
C ASN A 235 13.72 15.71 -1.02
N LYS A 236 13.62 17.03 -0.85
CA LYS A 236 14.16 17.71 0.34
C LYS A 236 13.53 17.19 1.63
N GLU A 237 12.20 17.01 1.58
CA GLU A 237 11.42 16.56 2.72
C GLU A 237 10.64 15.31 2.34
N THR A 238 10.49 14.40 3.30
CA THR A 238 9.65 13.23 3.15
C THR A 238 8.77 13.06 4.39
N GLY A 239 7.50 12.73 4.14
CA GLY A 239 6.52 12.40 5.17
C GLY A 239 6.02 10.98 4.98
N ILE A 240 5.86 10.24 6.07
CA ILE A 240 5.39 8.86 6.05
C ILE A 240 4.03 8.76 6.72
N PHE A 241 3.04 8.23 5.99
CA PHE A 241 1.73 7.90 6.52
C PHE A 241 1.58 6.39 6.53
N MET A 242 1.64 5.79 7.70
CA MET A 242 1.79 4.35 7.87
C MET A 242 0.51 3.72 8.41
N ILE A 243 -0.04 2.78 7.66
CA ILE A 243 -1.18 1.95 8.08
C ILE A 243 -0.66 0.56 8.41
N GLY A 244 -0.76 0.19 9.68
CA GLY A 244 -0.23 -1.06 10.22
C GLY A 244 1.25 -0.95 10.59
N GLY A 245 2.04 -1.96 10.20
CA GLY A 245 3.43 -2.11 10.60
C GLY A 245 4.20 -3.02 9.63
N GLY A 246 5.00 -3.93 10.19
CA GLY A 246 5.73 -4.95 9.42
C GLY A 246 6.77 -4.38 8.46
N VAL A 247 7.00 -5.13 7.38
CA VAL A 247 8.00 -4.79 6.35
C VAL A 247 7.73 -3.42 5.72
N PRO A 248 6.50 -3.04 5.30
CA PRO A 248 6.25 -1.73 4.68
C PRO A 248 6.67 -0.55 5.56
N LYS A 249 6.41 -0.62 6.87
CA LYS A 249 6.83 0.39 7.84
C LYS A 249 8.35 0.48 7.91
N ASN A 250 9.02 -0.63 8.26
CA ASN A 250 10.45 -0.60 8.53
C ASN A 250 11.26 -0.29 7.26
N PHE A 251 10.90 -0.90 6.13
CA PHE A 251 11.55 -0.69 4.84
C PHE A 251 11.50 0.78 4.40
N THR A 252 10.37 1.45 4.64
CA THR A 252 10.24 2.89 4.34
C THR A 252 11.09 3.73 5.28
N GLN A 253 11.14 3.41 6.57
CA GLN A 253 11.92 4.19 7.54
C GLN A 253 13.44 4.03 7.32
N ASP A 254 13.90 2.86 6.89
CA ASP A 254 15.32 2.55 6.69
C ASP A 254 15.95 3.29 5.51
N ILE A 255 15.15 3.84 4.59
CA ILE A 255 15.71 4.59 3.45
C ILE A 255 16.44 5.87 3.86
N VAL A 256 16.16 6.42 5.05
CA VAL A 256 16.94 7.55 5.58
C VAL A 256 18.35 7.09 5.92
N VAL A 257 18.48 5.93 6.59
CA VAL A 257 19.79 5.36 6.92
C VAL A 257 20.54 4.98 5.65
N ALA A 258 19.84 4.40 4.66
CA ALA A 258 20.44 4.13 3.35
C ALA A 258 20.85 5.41 2.61
N ALA A 259 20.04 6.47 2.69
CA ALA A 259 20.37 7.77 2.10
C ALA A 259 21.60 8.38 2.79
N ASP A 260 21.72 8.28 4.10
CA ASP A 260 22.87 8.78 4.87
C ASP A 260 24.18 8.09 4.49
N ILE A 261 24.13 6.77 4.20
CA ILE A 261 25.28 6.02 3.66
C ILE A 261 25.71 6.54 2.28
N LEU A 262 24.77 7.01 1.45
CA LEU A 262 25.02 7.47 0.08
C LEU A 262 25.37 8.97 -0.01
N GLN A 263 24.77 9.77 0.84
CA GLN A 263 24.91 11.21 0.92
C GLN A 263 24.88 11.57 2.41
N GLU A 264 26.07 11.68 3.00
CA GLU A 264 26.28 12.02 4.41
C GLU A 264 25.31 13.13 4.88
N ASP A 265 24.72 12.94 6.07
CA ASP A 265 23.76 13.83 6.72
C ASP A 265 22.39 13.92 6.00
N ALA A 266 21.85 12.78 5.55
CA ALA A 266 20.51 12.74 4.99
C ALA A 266 19.45 13.11 6.06
N PRO A 267 18.54 14.07 5.80
CA PRO A 267 17.57 14.50 6.80
C PRO A 267 16.58 13.38 7.12
N MET A 268 16.10 13.31 8.36
CA MET A 268 15.08 12.33 8.76
C MET A 268 13.75 12.56 8.04
N HIS A 269 12.78 11.64 8.20
CA HIS A 269 11.40 11.93 7.81
C HIS A 269 10.81 13.02 8.72
N LYS A 270 10.49 14.18 8.15
CA LYS A 270 9.97 15.36 8.86
C LYS A 270 8.58 15.16 9.46
N TYR A 271 7.74 14.36 8.79
CA TYR A 271 6.39 14.06 9.24
C TYR A 271 6.21 12.54 9.33
N ALA A 272 5.63 12.06 10.44
CA ALA A 272 5.38 10.63 10.62
C ALA A 272 4.03 10.37 11.31
N ILE A 273 3.18 9.59 10.67
CA ILE A 273 1.92 9.12 11.25
C ILE A 273 1.91 7.60 11.19
N GLN A 274 1.55 6.93 12.29
CA GLN A 274 1.28 5.49 12.29
C GLN A 274 -0.11 5.20 12.83
N VAL A 275 -0.95 4.46 12.10
CA VAL A 275 -2.17 3.83 12.62
C VAL A 275 -1.85 2.37 12.89
N THR A 276 -2.00 1.90 14.13
CA THR A 276 -1.59 0.53 14.49
C THR A 276 -2.40 -0.04 15.65
N VAL A 277 -2.45 -1.36 15.73
CA VAL A 277 -2.93 -2.12 16.90
C VAL A 277 -1.79 -2.88 17.59
N ALA A 278 -0.56 -2.76 17.10
CA ALA A 278 0.59 -3.49 17.59
C ALA A 278 0.98 -3.02 19.01
N ASP A 279 1.33 -3.98 19.85
CA ASP A 279 1.64 -3.77 21.27
C ASP A 279 3.15 -3.97 21.50
N VAL A 280 3.78 -3.01 22.16
CA VAL A 280 5.24 -3.00 22.40
C VAL A 280 5.79 -4.24 23.10
N ARG A 281 4.94 -5.01 23.79
CA ARG A 281 5.35 -6.23 24.51
C ARG A 281 5.84 -7.35 23.61
N ASP A 282 5.45 -7.36 22.34
CA ASP A 282 5.91 -8.37 21.38
C ASP A 282 7.34 -8.10 20.85
N GLY A 283 7.88 -6.90 21.08
CA GLY A 283 9.20 -6.49 20.58
C GLY A 283 9.28 -6.40 19.04
N ALA A 284 8.14 -6.33 18.35
CA ALA A 284 8.10 -6.34 16.90
C ALA A 284 8.36 -4.95 16.28
N LEU A 285 8.88 -4.93 15.06
CA LEU A 285 9.02 -3.69 14.27
C LEU A 285 7.68 -2.97 14.08
N SER A 286 6.56 -3.69 14.08
CA SER A 286 5.22 -3.12 14.00
C SER A 286 4.88 -2.21 15.19
N SER A 287 5.32 -2.59 16.39
CA SER A 287 5.04 -1.90 17.65
C SER A 287 6.13 -0.88 18.04
N SER A 288 7.28 -0.87 17.34
CA SER A 288 8.35 0.11 17.60
C SER A 288 7.82 1.55 17.53
N THR A 289 8.13 2.35 18.55
CA THR A 289 7.57 3.70 18.65
C THR A 289 8.26 4.65 17.67
N LEU A 290 7.60 5.76 17.30
CA LEU A 290 8.26 6.80 16.48
C LEU A 290 9.42 7.47 17.24
N LYS A 291 9.38 7.49 18.57
CA LYS A 291 10.53 7.93 19.41
C LYS A 291 11.71 6.98 19.32
N GLU A 292 11.45 5.67 19.33
CA GLU A 292 12.48 4.66 19.09
C GLU A 292 13.04 4.82 17.67
N ALA A 293 12.21 4.93 16.64
CA ALA A 293 12.69 5.16 15.26
C ALA A 293 13.54 6.44 15.14
N SER A 294 13.26 7.47 15.94
CA SER A 294 14.07 8.69 16.01
C SER A 294 15.49 8.46 16.53
N SER A 295 15.68 7.54 17.50
CA SER A 295 17.04 7.22 17.99
C SER A 295 17.91 6.54 16.94
N TRP A 296 17.30 5.98 15.89
CA TRP A 296 17.98 5.40 14.73
C TRP A 296 18.19 6.40 13.59
N GLY A 297 17.81 7.65 13.79
CA GLY A 297 17.92 8.68 12.76
C GLY A 297 16.86 8.58 11.66
N LYS A 298 15.74 7.88 11.87
CA LYS A 298 14.76 7.62 10.80
C LYS A 298 13.67 8.69 10.71
N VAL A 299 13.17 9.17 11.86
CA VAL A 299 12.03 10.10 11.93
C VAL A 299 12.30 11.27 12.88
N GLU A 300 11.88 12.47 12.48
CA GLU A 300 11.85 13.62 13.37
C GLU A 300 10.67 13.51 14.35
N THR A 301 10.82 14.09 15.54
CA THR A 301 9.79 14.04 16.59
C THR A 301 8.89 15.27 16.66
N THR A 302 9.14 16.28 15.82
CA THR A 302 8.36 17.52 15.82
C THR A 302 6.93 17.30 15.32
N TYR A 303 6.77 16.56 14.21
CA TYR A 303 5.47 16.26 13.61
C TYR A 303 5.23 14.75 13.51
N GLU A 304 5.22 14.10 14.67
CA GLU A 304 4.94 12.67 14.80
C GLU A 304 3.64 12.39 15.56
N GLN A 305 2.93 11.31 15.18
CA GLN A 305 1.82 10.78 15.96
C GLN A 305 1.55 9.30 15.66
N MET A 306 1.48 8.48 16.71
CA MET A 306 0.90 7.13 16.65
C MET A 306 -0.57 7.16 17.06
N VAL A 307 -1.43 6.48 16.32
CA VAL A 307 -2.86 6.31 16.59
C VAL A 307 -3.10 4.83 16.85
N TYR A 308 -3.33 4.47 18.12
CA TYR A 308 -3.64 3.10 18.51
C TYR A 308 -5.11 2.80 18.20
N SER A 309 -5.36 2.32 16.98
CA SER A 309 -6.68 2.04 16.40
C SER A 309 -6.54 1.03 15.26
N GLU A 310 -7.61 0.29 15.01
CA GLU A 310 -7.77 -0.47 13.77
C GLU A 310 -7.95 0.49 12.58
N ALA A 311 -7.43 0.10 11.41
CA ALA A 311 -7.31 0.93 10.23
C ALA A 311 -8.65 1.28 9.58
N THR A 312 -9.64 0.36 9.58
CA THR A 312 -10.97 0.62 8.99
C THR A 312 -11.72 1.76 9.67
N LEU A 313 -11.38 2.05 10.93
CA LEU A 313 -11.92 3.18 11.69
C LEU A 313 -11.11 4.46 11.44
N ALA A 314 -9.78 4.39 11.55
CA ALA A 314 -8.95 5.59 11.59
C ALA A 314 -8.58 6.13 10.19
N MET A 315 -8.28 5.26 9.23
CA MET A 315 -7.77 5.66 7.92
C MET A 315 -8.79 6.52 7.13
N PRO A 316 -10.09 6.14 7.03
CA PRO A 316 -11.07 6.98 6.34
C PRO A 316 -11.27 8.35 6.99
N LEU A 317 -11.14 8.45 8.32
CA LEU A 317 -11.25 9.71 9.03
C LEU A 317 -10.06 10.65 8.73
N ILE A 318 -8.84 10.12 8.77
CA ILE A 318 -7.62 10.91 8.49
C ILE A 318 -7.57 11.34 7.02
N ALA A 319 -7.75 10.40 6.09
CA ALA A 319 -7.73 10.69 4.66
C ALA A 319 -8.92 11.58 4.25
N GLY A 320 -10.13 11.29 4.75
CA GLY A 320 -11.33 12.09 4.51
C GLY A 320 -11.18 13.52 5.04
N TYR A 321 -10.62 13.71 6.24
CA TYR A 321 -10.36 15.04 6.80
C TYR A 321 -9.49 15.87 5.85
N ALA A 322 -8.36 15.32 5.40
CA ALA A 322 -7.47 16.00 4.47
C ALA A 322 -8.13 16.24 3.10
N TYR A 323 -8.90 15.28 2.58
CA TYR A 323 -9.64 15.42 1.33
C TYR A 323 -10.60 16.61 1.38
N HIS A 324 -11.42 16.69 2.44
CA HIS A 324 -12.44 17.74 2.59
C HIS A 324 -11.85 19.11 2.94
N LYS A 325 -10.70 19.19 3.62
CA LYS A 325 -9.97 20.46 3.80
C LYS A 325 -9.44 21.00 2.46
N GLY A 326 -9.24 20.13 1.46
CA GLY A 326 -8.96 20.51 0.08
C GLY A 326 -7.55 21.03 -0.18
N VAL A 327 -6.62 20.87 0.78
CA VAL A 327 -5.23 21.36 0.67
C VAL A 327 -4.46 20.71 -0.48
N TRP A 328 -4.81 19.47 -0.83
CA TRP A 328 -4.24 18.70 -1.92
C TRP A 328 -4.43 19.36 -3.30
N LYS A 329 -5.47 20.19 -3.47
CA LYS A 329 -5.75 20.91 -4.72
C LYS A 329 -4.64 21.89 -5.11
N ASN A 330 -3.87 22.36 -4.13
CA ASN A 330 -2.77 23.30 -4.32
C ASN A 330 -1.40 22.59 -4.49
N ARG A 331 -1.40 21.26 -4.51
CA ARG A 331 -0.19 20.43 -4.55
C ARG A 331 0.13 20.03 -5.98
N ASN A 332 1.37 20.20 -6.40
CA ASN A 332 1.85 19.75 -7.70
C ASN A 332 2.00 18.23 -7.71
N LYS A 333 1.67 17.57 -8.83
CA LYS A 333 1.92 16.13 -9.00
C LYS A 333 3.42 15.87 -9.08
N ARG A 334 3.95 15.00 -8.21
CA ARG A 334 5.39 14.66 -8.21
C ARG A 334 5.78 13.63 -9.28
N GLU A 335 4.85 12.75 -9.65
CA GLU A 335 5.06 11.72 -10.70
C GLU A 335 6.36 10.93 -10.52
N LEU A 336 6.64 10.48 -9.28
CA LEU A 336 7.92 9.91 -8.87
C LEU A 336 8.34 8.67 -9.67
N GLN A 337 7.42 7.95 -10.32
CA GLN A 337 7.75 6.85 -11.22
C GLN A 337 8.66 7.30 -12.37
N LYS A 338 8.56 8.58 -12.78
CA LYS A 338 9.38 9.15 -13.87
C LYS A 338 10.87 9.26 -13.53
N LEU A 339 11.24 9.22 -12.25
CA LEU A 339 12.65 9.18 -11.82
C LEU A 339 13.37 7.98 -12.44
N PHE A 340 12.67 6.86 -12.59
CA PHE A 340 13.23 5.59 -13.03
C PHE A 340 13.06 5.32 -14.53
N LEU A 341 12.35 6.18 -15.27
CA LEU A 341 12.18 6.02 -16.72
C LEU A 341 13.46 6.38 -17.50
N LYS A 342 14.35 7.20 -16.92
CA LYS A 342 15.58 7.69 -17.58
C LYS A 342 16.67 6.62 -17.73
N GLU A 343 16.60 5.51 -17.00
CA GLU A 343 17.57 4.41 -17.10
C GLU A 343 17.38 3.52 -18.34
N SER A 344 16.32 3.74 -19.13
CA SER A 344 16.09 3.01 -20.40
C SER A 344 16.71 3.68 -21.65
N ILE A 345 17.38 4.83 -21.48
CA ILE A 345 18.06 5.56 -22.58
C ILE A 345 19.51 5.85 -22.20
N SER A 346 20.30 4.81 -21.97
CA SER A 346 21.77 4.85 -22.10
C SER A 346 22.31 3.43 -22.16
N VAL A 347 22.43 2.89 -23.37
CA VAL A 347 23.66 2.37 -24.00
C VAL A 347 23.21 1.76 -25.34
N LYS A 348 23.57 2.42 -26.44
CA LYS A 348 23.73 1.78 -27.75
C LYS A 348 25.21 1.59 -27.99
#